data_AF-A0A564SPL6-F1
#
_entry.id   AF-A0A564SPL6-F1
#
_cell.length_a   1.000
_cell.length_b   1.000
_cell.length_c   1.000
_cell.angle_alpha   90.00
_cell.angle_beta   90.00
_cell.angle_gamma   90.00
#
_symmetry.space_group_name_H-M   'P 1'
#
loop_
_entity.id
_entity.type
_entity.pdbx_description
1 polymer ?
#
loop_
_entity_poly.entity_id
_entity_poly.type
_entity_poly.pdbx_seq_one_letter_code
_entity_poly.pdbx_strand_id
1 'polypeptide(L)'
;MEQEVELLAARVYGSRSRQDLYREDSDLDVVLSYRGNIREDSFFNELNAHGIAMAGIKVDINPIAEKRITLAEYMKEADAYLDQQEIKKLAVDLDNFSYEYDTYEYKDTVENREEQVEKITEDILNKKTECLKDWLVEVSEESDIDSDVITARSLLSRLEDAERFSIFDKQPEQEQPEATISFYVAECMEFPVMGEYHNNLTLEEAIKIYESIPAERLHGIKGIGFDLQDGDEDYSGEYRLMSGDRIDRDLIDMIPHYKESPLVQKAINDMEKYLNEKHGKVQEAEQTVEVKQKVSETPFKKESVSVEPNREQNKEPAKGGKGELKKSVLQSLKEFQARAKAQEQKEMATEKSKAHKKGNVEL
;
A
#
# COMPACT_ATOMS: atom_id res chain seq x y z
N MET A 1 1.53 -5.62 36.00
CA MET A 1 0.36 -6.12 35.24
C MET A 1 0.94 -7.07 34.21
N GLU A 2 0.70 -8.37 34.37
CA GLU A 2 1.09 -9.36 33.37
C GLU A 2 0.32 -9.03 32.09
N GLN A 3 1.03 -8.69 31.01
CA GLN A 3 0.42 -8.64 29.69
C GLN A 3 0.11 -10.09 29.32
N GLU A 4 -1.11 -10.53 29.61
CA GLU A 4 -1.54 -11.88 29.31
C GLU A 4 -1.56 -12.05 27.78
N VAL A 5 -0.73 -12.96 27.30
CA VAL A 5 -0.59 -13.32 25.88
C VAL A 5 -0.96 -14.79 25.75
N GLU A 6 -2.03 -15.06 25.00
CA GLU A 6 -2.46 -16.40 24.62
C GLU A 6 -1.92 -16.71 23.22
N LEU A 7 -1.08 -17.74 23.10
CA LEU A 7 -0.60 -18.23 21.81
C LEU A 7 -1.64 -19.15 21.20
N LEU A 8 -2.03 -18.87 19.95
CA LEU A 8 -3.13 -19.58 19.30
C LEU A 8 -2.61 -20.65 18.34
N ALA A 9 -1.67 -20.28 17.47
CA ALA A 9 -1.12 -21.17 16.45
C ALA A 9 0.22 -20.65 15.94
N ALA A 10 1.05 -21.54 15.39
CA ALA A 10 2.29 -21.17 14.71
C ALA A 10 2.47 -21.98 13.43
N ARG A 11 3.13 -21.41 12.43
CA ARG A 11 3.45 -22.08 11.16
C ARG A 11 4.82 -21.66 10.65
N VAL A 12 5.56 -22.63 10.11
CA VAL A 12 6.82 -22.39 9.40
C VAL A 12 6.50 -21.98 7.97
N TYR A 13 7.18 -20.95 7.46
CA TYR A 13 7.02 -20.45 6.10
C TYR A 13 8.37 -19.93 5.57
N GLY A 14 8.33 -19.07 4.55
CA GLY A 14 9.52 -18.37 4.06
C GLY A 14 10.36 -19.16 3.06
N SER A 15 11.55 -18.65 2.76
CA SER A 15 12.39 -19.12 1.66
C SER A 15 12.77 -20.60 1.78
N ARG A 16 12.94 -21.11 3.01
CA ARG A 16 13.25 -22.52 3.26
C ARG A 16 12.11 -23.49 2.92
N SER A 17 10.89 -22.99 2.76
CA SER A 17 9.74 -23.79 2.33
C SER A 17 9.63 -23.94 0.82
N ARG A 18 10.47 -23.23 0.05
CA ARG A 18 10.43 -23.17 -1.41
C ARG A 18 11.77 -23.60 -1.99
N GLN A 19 11.74 -24.61 -2.86
CA GLN A 19 12.96 -25.18 -3.45
C GLN A 19 13.75 -24.11 -4.23
N ASP A 20 13.06 -23.23 -4.95
CA ASP A 20 13.71 -22.21 -5.76
C ASP A 20 14.18 -21.00 -4.94
N LEU A 21 13.69 -20.77 -3.72
CA LEU A 21 14.13 -19.63 -2.90
C LEU A 21 15.14 -19.99 -1.82
N TYR A 22 15.25 -21.28 -1.48
CA TYR A 22 16.15 -21.78 -0.46
C TYR A 22 17.62 -21.36 -0.70
N ARG A 23 18.28 -20.93 0.37
CA ARG A 23 19.73 -20.74 0.45
C ARG A 23 20.26 -21.40 1.73
N GLU A 24 21.52 -21.81 1.71
CA GLU A 24 22.15 -22.46 2.87
C GLU A 24 22.11 -21.55 4.12
N ASP A 25 22.26 -20.24 3.90
CA ASP A 25 22.27 -19.18 4.90
C ASP A 25 20.88 -18.61 5.24
N SER A 26 19.80 -19.09 4.61
CA SER A 26 18.42 -18.66 4.93
C SER A 26 18.13 -18.85 6.42
N ASP A 27 17.32 -18.00 7.02
CA ASP A 27 16.72 -18.24 8.34
C ASP A 27 15.51 -19.19 8.25
N LEU A 28 15.03 -19.64 9.41
CA LEU A 28 13.79 -20.38 9.59
C LEU A 28 12.70 -19.40 10.02
N ASP A 29 11.86 -19.00 9.08
CA ASP A 29 10.73 -18.10 9.34
C ASP A 29 9.56 -18.85 10.00
N VAL A 30 9.08 -18.32 11.12
CA VAL A 30 7.93 -18.83 11.86
C VAL A 30 6.95 -17.70 12.11
N VAL A 31 5.72 -17.84 11.63
CA VAL A 31 4.64 -16.93 12.03
C VAL A 31 3.96 -17.48 13.28
N LEU A 32 3.69 -16.60 14.25
CA LEU A 32 3.07 -16.94 15.54
C LEU A 32 1.81 -16.10 15.75
N SER A 33 0.64 -16.71 15.66
CA SER A 33 -0.63 -16.04 15.97
C SER A 33 -0.89 -16.02 17.47
N TYR A 34 -1.27 -14.85 17.99
CA TYR A 34 -1.56 -14.66 19.41
C TYR A 34 -2.77 -13.76 19.65
N ARG A 35 -3.32 -13.86 20.86
CA ARG A 35 -4.31 -12.95 21.43
C ARG A 35 -3.74 -12.30 22.68
N GLY A 36 -3.76 -10.97 22.75
CA GLY A 36 -3.23 -10.24 23.90
C GLY A 36 -3.08 -8.74 23.61
N ASN A 37 -2.62 -8.02 24.63
CA ASN A 37 -2.50 -6.55 24.60
C ASN A 37 -1.08 -6.06 24.28
N ILE A 38 -0.10 -6.97 24.12
CA ILE A 38 1.25 -6.61 23.67
C ILE A 38 1.19 -6.17 22.20
N ARG A 39 1.95 -5.14 21.84
CA ARG A 39 2.14 -4.73 20.44
C ARG A 39 3.01 -5.75 19.70
N GLU A 40 2.73 -5.97 18.42
CA GLU A 40 3.45 -6.96 17.60
C GLU A 40 4.96 -6.65 17.53
N ASP A 41 5.35 -5.38 17.39
CA ASP A 41 6.75 -4.96 17.35
C ASP A 41 7.48 -5.21 18.67
N SER A 42 6.85 -4.87 19.80
CA SER A 42 7.36 -5.20 21.13
C SER A 42 7.49 -6.70 21.32
N PHE A 43 6.52 -7.48 20.84
CA PHE A 43 6.55 -8.93 20.97
C PHE A 43 7.60 -9.57 20.06
N PHE A 44 7.75 -9.07 18.83
CA PHE A 44 8.79 -9.48 17.89
C PHE A 44 10.18 -9.25 18.50
N ASN A 45 10.40 -8.07 19.08
CA ASN A 45 11.68 -7.76 19.73
C ASN A 45 11.95 -8.70 20.90
N GLU A 46 10.95 -9.00 21.73
CA GLU A 46 11.11 -9.92 22.87
C GLU A 46 11.40 -11.36 22.41
N LEU A 47 10.68 -11.86 21.39
CA LEU A 47 10.88 -13.20 20.83
C LEU A 47 12.26 -13.36 20.19
N ASN A 48 12.80 -12.30 19.59
CA ASN A 48 14.06 -12.33 18.87
C ASN A 48 15.25 -11.75 19.66
N ALA A 49 15.03 -11.23 20.88
CA ALA A 49 16.03 -10.52 21.68
C ALA A 49 17.33 -11.31 21.94
N HIS A 50 17.20 -12.63 22.10
CA HIS A 50 18.33 -13.51 22.41
C HIS A 50 18.86 -14.28 21.22
N GLY A 51 18.28 -14.10 20.02
CA GLY A 51 18.62 -14.84 18.82
C GLY A 51 18.39 -16.35 18.99
N ILE A 52 17.24 -16.84 18.56
CA ILE A 52 16.94 -18.27 18.62
C ILE A 52 17.61 -18.95 17.43
N ALA A 53 18.32 -20.05 17.68
CA ALA A 53 18.88 -20.89 16.62
C ALA A 53 18.59 -22.37 16.89
N MET A 54 18.17 -23.09 15.87
CA MET A 54 17.94 -24.54 15.91
C MET A 54 18.86 -25.23 14.91
N ALA A 55 19.70 -26.16 15.39
CA ALA A 55 20.71 -26.82 14.58
C ALA A 55 21.64 -25.85 13.82
N GLY A 56 21.94 -24.69 14.41
CA GLY A 56 22.77 -23.64 13.79
C GLY A 56 22.04 -22.75 12.78
N ILE A 57 20.75 -22.99 12.53
CA ILE A 57 19.91 -22.15 11.67
C ILE A 57 19.22 -21.11 12.56
N LYS A 58 19.37 -19.82 12.21
CA LYS A 58 18.67 -18.71 12.88
C LYS A 58 17.16 -18.88 12.68
N VAL A 59 16.39 -18.70 13.74
CA VAL A 59 14.92 -18.75 13.72
C VAL A 59 14.43 -17.32 13.86
N ASP A 60 13.60 -16.88 12.91
CA ASP A 60 12.93 -15.58 12.95
C ASP A 60 11.45 -15.80 13.24
N ILE A 61 10.98 -15.26 14.37
CA ILE A 61 9.58 -15.44 14.80
C ILE A 61 8.83 -14.13 14.59
N ASN A 62 7.83 -14.17 13.72
CA ASN A 62 6.97 -13.06 13.35
C ASN A 62 5.59 -13.19 14.04
N PRO A 63 5.34 -12.46 15.15
CA PRO A 63 4.06 -12.53 15.83
C PRO A 63 2.99 -11.73 15.08
N ILE A 64 1.79 -12.30 14.96
CA ILE A 64 0.60 -11.64 14.41
C ILE A 64 -0.53 -11.68 15.42
N ALA A 65 -1.13 -10.53 15.68
CA ALA A 65 -2.30 -10.44 16.54
C ALA A 65 -3.53 -10.92 15.78
N GLU A 66 -4.26 -11.90 16.32
CA GLU A 66 -5.46 -12.48 15.68
C GLU A 66 -6.53 -11.41 15.36
N LYS A 67 -6.59 -10.35 16.16
CA LYS A 67 -7.49 -9.21 15.93
C LYS A 67 -7.19 -8.40 14.67
N ARG A 68 -5.95 -8.48 14.16
CA ARG A 68 -5.49 -7.74 12.97
C ARG A 68 -5.62 -8.61 11.72
N ILE A 69 -5.08 -9.82 11.78
CA ILE A 69 -5.08 -10.76 10.66
C ILE A 69 -5.10 -12.19 11.20
N THR A 70 -5.91 -13.04 10.58
CA THR A 70 -5.89 -14.46 10.93
C THR A 70 -4.63 -15.12 10.39
N LEU A 71 -4.19 -16.22 11.01
CA LEU A 71 -3.07 -16.99 10.49
C LEU A 71 -3.31 -17.48 9.05
N ALA A 72 -4.55 -17.77 8.69
CA ALA A 72 -4.89 -18.24 7.34
C ALA A 72 -4.71 -17.13 6.29
N GLU A 73 -5.17 -15.91 6.58
CA GLU A 73 -5.02 -14.75 5.70
C GLU A 73 -3.55 -14.37 5.55
N TYR A 74 -2.82 -14.29 6.66
CA TYR A 74 -1.38 -14.00 6.64
C TYR A 74 -0.63 -15.00 5.77
N MET A 75 -0.93 -16.30 5.92
CA MET A 75 -0.27 -17.34 5.13
C MET A 75 -0.60 -17.22 3.64
N LYS A 76 -1.80 -16.77 3.28
CA LYS A 76 -2.17 -16.53 1.89
C LYS A 76 -1.37 -15.39 1.27
N GLU A 77 -1.20 -14.29 2.00
CA GLU A 77 -0.37 -13.15 1.57
C GLU A 77 1.11 -13.54 1.48
N ALA A 78 1.61 -14.27 2.48
CA ALA A 78 2.97 -14.76 2.51
C ALA A 78 3.26 -15.74 1.36
N ASP A 79 2.35 -16.67 1.07
CA ASP A 79 2.47 -17.58 -0.07
C ASP A 79 2.44 -16.80 -1.40
N ALA A 80 1.56 -15.80 -1.57
CA ALA A 80 1.53 -14.96 -2.77
C ALA A 80 2.84 -14.16 -2.96
N TYR A 81 3.41 -13.63 -1.87
CA TYR A 81 4.71 -12.97 -1.90
C TYR A 81 5.82 -13.94 -2.34
N LEU A 82 5.85 -15.16 -1.78
CA LEU A 82 6.84 -16.17 -2.15
C LEU A 82 6.69 -16.60 -3.61
N ASP A 83 5.45 -16.79 -4.09
CA ASP A 83 5.15 -17.09 -5.49
C ASP A 83 5.72 -15.98 -6.41
N GLN A 84 5.56 -14.71 -6.03
CA GLN A 84 6.13 -13.58 -6.79
C GLN A 84 7.67 -13.61 -6.79
N GLN A 85 8.31 -13.96 -5.67
CA GLN A 85 9.76 -14.09 -5.60
C GLN A 85 10.27 -15.27 -6.45
N GLU A 86 9.55 -16.39 -6.48
CA GLU A 86 9.87 -17.53 -7.34
C GLU A 86 9.76 -17.16 -8.82
N ILE A 87 8.73 -16.40 -9.22
CA ILE A 87 8.59 -15.87 -10.58
C ILE A 87 9.74 -14.92 -10.94
N LYS A 88 10.12 -14.00 -10.05
CA LYS A 88 11.25 -13.08 -10.29
C LYS A 88 12.55 -13.85 -10.49
N LYS A 89 12.80 -14.87 -9.66
CA LYS A 89 13.98 -15.72 -9.83
C LYS A 89 13.93 -16.50 -11.15
N LEU A 90 12.79 -17.07 -11.49
CA LEU A 90 12.60 -17.76 -12.77
C LEU A 90 12.86 -16.82 -13.95
N ALA A 91 12.40 -15.58 -13.90
CA ALA A 91 12.67 -14.57 -14.93
C ALA A 91 14.17 -14.28 -15.08
N VAL A 92 14.90 -14.16 -13.97
CA VAL A 92 16.37 -14.03 -13.98
C VAL A 92 17.01 -15.26 -14.61
N ASP A 93 16.58 -16.47 -14.25
CA ASP A 93 17.17 -17.70 -14.78
C ASP A 93 16.88 -17.87 -16.28
N LEU A 94 15.70 -17.49 -16.76
CA LEU A 94 15.34 -17.45 -18.18
C LEU A 94 16.20 -16.45 -18.95
N ASP A 95 16.39 -15.26 -18.41
CA ASP A 95 17.25 -14.22 -18.99
C ASP A 95 18.73 -14.66 -19.04
N ASN A 96 19.24 -15.25 -17.95
CA ASN A 96 20.58 -15.82 -17.89
C ASN A 96 20.77 -16.87 -18.99
N PHE A 97 19.81 -17.79 -19.12
CA PHE A 97 19.88 -18.83 -20.14
C PHE A 97 19.82 -18.25 -21.55
N SER A 98 18.99 -17.24 -21.79
CA SER A 98 18.93 -16.55 -23.09
C SER A 98 20.27 -15.89 -23.45
N TYR A 99 20.94 -15.26 -22.48
CA TYR A 99 22.27 -14.67 -22.67
C TYR A 99 23.35 -15.72 -22.98
N GLU A 100 23.31 -16.85 -22.29
CA GLU A 100 24.29 -17.94 -22.45
C GLU A 100 24.10 -18.69 -23.76
N TYR A 101 22.84 -18.89 -24.17
CA TYR A 101 22.49 -19.63 -25.39
C TYR A 101 22.93 -18.89 -26.66
N ASP A 102 22.65 -17.59 -26.77
CA ASP A 102 23.18 -16.75 -27.86
C ASP A 102 23.58 -15.36 -27.36
N THR A 103 24.81 -15.25 -26.86
CA THR A 103 25.34 -13.99 -26.33
C THR A 103 25.41 -12.87 -27.37
N TYR A 104 25.57 -13.19 -28.65
CA TYR A 104 25.70 -12.16 -29.68
C TYR A 104 24.33 -11.59 -30.05
N GLU A 105 23.36 -12.45 -30.31
CA GLU A 105 21.98 -12.03 -30.58
C GLU A 105 21.35 -11.34 -29.36
N TYR A 106 21.63 -11.84 -28.15
CA TYR A 106 21.15 -11.20 -26.93
C TYR A 106 21.65 -9.75 -26.81
N LYS A 107 22.95 -9.50 -27.05
CA LYS A 107 23.52 -8.14 -26.97
C LYS A 107 22.98 -7.17 -28.02
N ASP A 108 22.51 -7.70 -29.16
CA ASP A 108 21.91 -6.90 -30.22
C ASP A 108 20.43 -6.57 -29.95
N THR A 109 19.78 -7.26 -29.01
CA THR A 109 18.34 -7.19 -28.76
C THR A 109 17.97 -6.66 -27.39
N VAL A 110 18.80 -6.93 -26.39
CA VAL A 110 18.62 -6.52 -25.00
C VAL A 110 19.58 -5.39 -24.68
N GLU A 111 19.03 -4.19 -24.54
CA GLU A 111 19.79 -2.99 -24.17
C GLU A 111 20.03 -2.91 -22.65
N ASN A 112 19.01 -3.27 -21.87
CA ASN A 112 19.03 -3.26 -20.41
C ASN A 112 18.53 -4.60 -19.86
N ARG A 113 19.39 -5.29 -19.11
CA ARG A 113 19.09 -6.58 -18.51
C ARG A 113 18.06 -6.50 -17.40
N GLU A 114 18.07 -5.43 -16.60
CA GLU A 114 17.11 -5.26 -15.50
C GLU A 114 15.69 -5.09 -16.07
N GLU A 115 15.52 -4.26 -17.09
CA GLU A 115 14.24 -4.07 -17.79
C GLU A 115 13.76 -5.36 -18.48
N GLN A 116 14.69 -6.15 -19.04
CA GLN A 116 14.37 -7.42 -19.66
C GLN A 116 13.84 -8.44 -18.64
N VAL A 117 14.49 -8.56 -17.48
CA VAL A 117 14.04 -9.42 -16.38
C VAL A 117 12.68 -8.96 -15.84
N GLU A 118 12.47 -7.66 -15.68
CA GLU A 118 11.18 -7.10 -15.26
C GLU A 118 10.07 -7.46 -16.25
N LYS A 119 10.34 -7.30 -17.55
CA LYS A 119 9.40 -7.67 -18.60
C LYS A 119 9.08 -9.16 -18.62
N ILE A 120 10.06 -10.04 -18.47
CA ILE A 120 9.82 -11.49 -18.38
C ILE A 120 8.97 -11.80 -17.14
N THR A 121 9.25 -11.14 -16.01
CA THR A 121 8.46 -11.26 -14.78
C THR A 121 7.00 -10.87 -15.05
N GLU A 122 6.76 -9.73 -15.70
CA GLU A 122 5.42 -9.26 -16.07
C GLU A 122 4.72 -10.22 -17.04
N ASP A 123 5.42 -10.76 -18.03
CA ASP A 123 4.85 -11.71 -18.98
C ASP A 123 4.40 -13.00 -18.26
N ILE A 124 5.17 -13.50 -17.29
CA ILE A 124 4.77 -14.65 -16.46
C ILE A 124 3.54 -14.30 -15.60
N LEU A 125 3.55 -13.16 -14.91
CA LEU A 125 2.42 -12.68 -14.10
C LEU A 125 1.15 -12.45 -14.92
N ASN A 126 1.27 -12.14 -16.22
CA ASN A 126 0.13 -11.97 -17.11
C ASN A 126 -0.23 -13.25 -17.88
N LYS A 127 0.40 -14.39 -17.58
CA LYS A 127 0.24 -15.67 -18.30
C LYS A 127 0.50 -15.55 -19.82
N LYS A 128 1.41 -14.66 -20.21
CA LYS A 128 1.88 -14.44 -21.59
C LYS A 128 3.19 -15.20 -21.84
N THR A 129 3.20 -16.47 -21.50
CA THR A 129 4.40 -17.34 -21.44
C THR A 129 4.60 -18.22 -22.66
N GLU A 130 3.62 -18.31 -23.57
CA GLU A 130 3.65 -19.21 -24.73
C GLU A 130 4.92 -19.05 -25.58
N CYS A 131 5.35 -17.81 -25.85
CA CYS A 131 6.57 -17.58 -26.62
C CYS A 131 7.84 -18.08 -25.91
N LEU A 132 7.87 -18.00 -24.57
CA LEU A 132 8.98 -18.52 -23.77
C LEU A 132 8.98 -20.05 -23.80
N LYS A 133 7.80 -20.68 -23.70
CA LYS A 133 7.66 -22.13 -23.80
C LYS A 133 8.09 -22.66 -25.16
N ASP A 134 7.60 -22.04 -26.24
CA ASP A 134 7.96 -22.42 -27.62
C ASP A 134 9.47 -22.36 -27.82
N TRP A 135 10.11 -21.27 -27.35
CA TRP A 135 11.57 -21.13 -27.40
C TRP A 135 12.29 -22.22 -26.59
N LEU A 136 11.87 -22.49 -25.36
CA LEU A 136 12.48 -23.54 -24.53
C LEU A 136 12.32 -24.94 -25.15
N VAL A 137 11.18 -25.22 -25.79
CA VAL A 137 10.95 -26.47 -26.52
C VAL A 137 11.90 -26.58 -27.71
N GLU A 138 11.98 -25.54 -28.55
CA GLU A 138 12.90 -25.46 -29.69
C GLU A 138 14.36 -25.72 -29.26
N VAL A 139 14.83 -25.01 -28.22
CA VAL A 139 16.18 -25.21 -27.68
C VAL A 139 16.39 -26.65 -27.18
N SER A 140 15.38 -27.25 -26.55
CA SER A 140 15.47 -28.62 -26.02
C SER A 140 15.46 -29.71 -27.10
N GLU A 141 15.04 -29.40 -28.32
CA GLU A 141 14.96 -30.32 -29.46
C GLU A 141 16.10 -30.10 -30.45
N GLU A 142 16.53 -28.86 -30.65
CA GLU A 142 17.48 -28.46 -31.69
C GLU A 142 18.91 -28.21 -31.19
N SER A 143 19.14 -28.00 -29.89
CA SER A 143 20.50 -27.79 -29.38
C SER A 143 21.31 -29.09 -29.38
N ASP A 144 22.52 -29.01 -29.95
CA ASP A 144 23.54 -30.09 -29.91
C ASP A 144 24.28 -30.16 -28.55
N ILE A 145 23.99 -29.24 -27.61
CA ILE A 145 24.65 -29.15 -26.31
C ILE A 145 23.74 -29.73 -25.23
N ASP A 146 24.14 -30.88 -24.66
CA ASP A 146 23.37 -31.58 -23.62
C ASP A 146 23.00 -30.67 -22.41
N SER A 147 23.90 -29.75 -22.03
CA SER A 147 23.67 -28.80 -20.94
C SER A 147 22.50 -27.85 -21.23
N ASP A 148 22.37 -27.39 -22.46
CA ASP A 148 21.31 -26.46 -22.88
C ASP A 148 19.97 -27.20 -22.90
N VAL A 149 19.96 -28.44 -23.41
CA VAL A 149 18.77 -29.29 -23.41
C VAL A 149 18.26 -29.55 -21.98
N ILE A 150 19.17 -29.85 -21.05
CA ILE A 150 18.81 -30.06 -19.63
C ILE A 150 18.25 -28.77 -19.01
N THR A 151 18.92 -27.65 -19.23
CA THR A 151 18.53 -26.34 -18.67
C THR A 151 17.18 -25.89 -19.24
N ALA A 152 16.98 -26.01 -20.55
CA ALA A 152 15.73 -25.64 -21.21
C ALA A 152 14.53 -26.44 -20.68
N ARG A 153 14.68 -27.77 -20.52
CA ARG A 153 13.62 -28.62 -19.93
C ARG A 153 13.34 -28.26 -18.48
N SER A 154 14.38 -27.96 -17.70
CA SER A 154 14.22 -27.54 -16.31
C SER A 154 13.47 -26.21 -16.21
N LEU A 155 13.81 -25.24 -17.05
CA LEU A 155 13.14 -23.93 -17.09
C LEU A 155 11.70 -24.05 -17.58
N LEU A 156 11.45 -24.92 -18.56
CA LEU A 156 10.10 -25.18 -19.05
C LEU A 156 9.21 -25.75 -17.95
N SER A 157 9.68 -26.75 -17.19
CA SER A 157 8.94 -27.31 -16.06
C SER A 157 8.63 -26.24 -15.01
N ARG A 158 9.62 -25.41 -14.66
CA ARG A 158 9.44 -24.32 -13.67
C ARG A 158 8.43 -23.27 -14.15
N LEU A 159 8.42 -22.98 -15.45
CA LEU A 159 7.46 -22.06 -16.06
C LEU A 159 6.02 -22.62 -16.04
N GLU A 160 5.85 -23.92 -16.32
CA GLU A 160 4.56 -24.60 -16.21
C GLU A 160 4.06 -24.70 -14.76
N ASP A 161 4.95 -24.92 -13.81
CA ASP A 161 4.63 -24.92 -12.37
C ASP A 161 4.23 -23.51 -11.90
N ALA A 162 4.95 -22.48 -12.36
CA ALA A 162 4.65 -21.09 -12.02
C ALA A 162 3.22 -20.71 -12.42
N GLU A 163 2.69 -21.17 -13.56
CA GLU A 163 1.31 -20.86 -13.99
C GLU A 163 0.20 -21.39 -13.07
N ARG A 164 0.56 -22.30 -12.17
CA ARG A 164 -0.33 -22.92 -11.17
C ARG A 164 -0.18 -22.31 -9.78
N PHE A 165 0.63 -21.27 -9.63
CA PHE A 165 0.84 -20.57 -8.36
C PHE A 165 -0.44 -19.94 -7.82
N SER A 166 -0.50 -19.89 -6.49
CA SER A 166 -1.65 -19.38 -5.73
C SER A 166 -1.86 -17.87 -5.92
N ILE A 167 -0.82 -17.14 -6.33
CA ILE A 167 -0.91 -15.73 -6.74
C ILE A 167 -1.92 -15.49 -7.88
N PHE A 168 -2.23 -16.52 -8.67
CA PHE A 168 -3.24 -16.46 -9.73
C PHE A 168 -4.64 -16.85 -9.30
N ASP A 169 -4.81 -17.38 -8.10
CA ASP A 169 -6.13 -17.65 -7.55
C ASP A 169 -6.80 -16.30 -7.29
N LYS A 170 -7.83 -16.00 -8.08
CA LYS A 170 -8.64 -14.80 -7.86
C LYS A 170 -9.11 -14.80 -6.41
N GLN A 171 -8.65 -13.79 -5.68
CA GLN A 171 -9.33 -13.38 -4.46
C GLN A 171 -10.81 -13.15 -4.86
N PRO A 172 -11.82 -13.66 -4.13
CA PRO A 172 -13.01 -12.83 -4.00
C PRO A 172 -12.45 -11.48 -3.55
N GLU A 173 -12.73 -10.38 -4.26
CA GLU A 173 -12.36 -9.04 -3.83
C GLU A 173 -12.54 -8.99 -2.31
N GLN A 174 -11.43 -8.99 -1.57
CA GLN A 174 -11.50 -8.69 -0.16
C GLN A 174 -12.11 -7.30 -0.20
N GLU A 175 -13.35 -7.20 0.29
CA GLU A 175 -13.85 -5.93 0.76
C GLU A 175 -12.71 -5.39 1.61
N GLN A 176 -12.03 -4.35 1.11
CA GLN A 176 -11.14 -3.52 1.92
C GLN A 176 -11.84 -3.42 3.28
N PRO A 177 -11.17 -3.77 4.40
CA PRO A 177 -11.82 -3.71 5.71
C PRO A 177 -12.57 -2.38 5.75
N GLU A 178 -13.90 -2.44 5.91
CA GLU A 178 -14.74 -1.24 5.78
C GLU A 178 -14.03 -0.13 6.54
N ALA A 179 -13.69 0.96 5.86
CA ALA A 179 -12.85 2.00 6.44
C ALA A 179 -13.32 2.27 7.88
N THR A 180 -12.40 2.19 8.84
CA THR A 180 -12.73 2.39 10.25
C THR A 180 -12.09 3.67 10.74
N ILE A 181 -12.76 4.34 11.67
CA ILE A 181 -12.25 5.56 12.30
C ILE A 181 -12.25 5.35 13.81
N SER A 182 -11.11 5.62 14.44
CA SER A 182 -10.99 5.59 15.90
C SER A 182 -10.61 6.97 16.42
N PHE A 183 -10.86 7.24 17.70
CA PHE A 183 -10.61 8.54 18.31
C PHE A 183 -9.61 8.46 19.46
N TYR A 184 -8.90 9.56 19.68
CA TYR A 184 -8.06 9.76 20.85
C TYR A 184 -8.38 11.09 21.54
N VAL A 185 -8.07 11.16 22.83
CA VAL A 185 -8.21 12.33 23.68
C VAL A 185 -6.86 12.65 24.28
N ALA A 186 -6.45 13.91 24.18
CA ALA A 186 -5.22 14.39 24.80
C ALA A 186 -5.49 15.62 25.67
N GLU A 187 -4.82 15.69 26.81
CA GLU A 187 -4.77 16.88 27.66
C GLU A 187 -4.04 18.05 26.97
N CYS A 188 -3.12 17.75 26.05
CA CYS A 188 -2.39 18.74 25.27
C CYS A 188 -2.28 18.33 23.79
N MET A 189 -3.00 18.99 22.90
CA MET A 189 -2.98 18.72 21.45
C MET A 189 -1.70 19.17 20.75
N GLU A 190 -0.82 19.91 21.44
CA GLU A 190 0.50 20.32 20.94
C GLU A 190 1.55 19.25 21.24
N PHE A 191 1.45 18.64 22.43
CA PHE A 191 2.31 17.54 22.87
C PHE A 191 1.46 16.44 23.51
N PRO A 192 0.75 15.59 22.72
CA PRO A 192 -0.17 14.59 23.24
C PRO A 192 0.44 13.64 24.27
N VAL A 193 1.76 13.41 24.17
CA VAL A 193 2.54 12.54 25.05
C VAL A 193 2.87 13.18 26.42
N MET A 194 2.68 14.49 26.59
CA MET A 194 3.06 15.23 27.81
C MET A 194 1.89 15.44 28.80
N GLY A 195 0.85 14.60 28.77
CA GLY A 195 -0.29 14.69 29.68
C GLY A 195 -1.17 13.44 29.67
N GLU A 196 -2.39 13.55 30.16
CA GLU A 196 -3.38 12.47 30.08
C GLU A 196 -3.77 12.21 28.61
N TYR A 197 -3.66 10.95 28.19
CA TYR A 197 -3.85 10.52 26.80
C TYR A 197 -4.58 9.18 26.74
N HIS A 198 -5.62 9.08 25.92
CA HIS A 198 -6.44 7.89 25.72
C HIS A 198 -6.72 7.70 24.24
N ASN A 199 -6.59 6.50 23.68
CA ASN A 199 -6.79 6.20 22.26
C ASN A 199 -7.69 4.97 22.04
N ASN A 200 -7.97 4.67 20.76
CA ASN A 200 -8.84 3.58 20.32
C ASN A 200 -10.27 3.68 20.87
N LEU A 201 -10.80 4.89 20.94
CA LEU A 201 -12.11 5.20 21.50
C LEU A 201 -13.17 5.36 20.41
N THR A 202 -14.45 5.19 20.77
CA THR A 202 -15.53 5.79 19.97
C THR A 202 -15.60 7.31 20.21
N LEU A 203 -16.31 8.03 19.34
CA LEU A 203 -16.47 9.48 19.50
C LEU A 203 -17.16 9.83 20.83
N GLU A 204 -18.15 9.05 21.24
CA GLU A 204 -18.89 9.25 22.49
C GLU A 204 -18.00 9.03 23.72
N GLU A 205 -17.15 8.00 23.68
CA GLU A 205 -16.17 7.73 24.73
C GLU A 205 -15.14 8.85 24.81
N ALA A 206 -14.64 9.32 23.66
CA ALA A 206 -13.72 10.44 23.57
C ALA A 206 -14.32 11.72 24.16
N ILE A 207 -15.58 12.04 23.84
CA ILE A 207 -16.30 13.19 24.41
C ILE A 207 -16.40 13.07 25.93
N LYS A 208 -16.74 11.89 26.45
CA LYS A 208 -16.89 11.67 27.90
C LYS A 208 -15.58 11.87 28.65
N ILE A 209 -14.47 11.37 28.09
CA ILE A 209 -13.14 11.55 28.68
C ILE A 209 -12.74 13.02 28.58
N TYR A 210 -12.94 13.66 27.43
CA TYR A 210 -12.68 15.07 27.21
C TYR A 210 -13.39 15.98 28.23
N GLU A 211 -14.64 15.70 28.58
CA GLU A 211 -15.39 16.42 29.62
C GLU A 211 -14.83 16.21 31.02
N SER A 212 -14.29 15.02 31.31
CA SER A 212 -13.71 14.70 32.62
C SER A 212 -12.37 15.38 32.90
N ILE A 213 -11.65 15.83 31.85
CA ILE A 213 -10.37 16.53 31.98
C ILE A 213 -10.63 17.94 32.55
N PRO A 214 -10.13 18.27 33.77
CA PRO A 214 -10.38 19.55 34.42
C PRO A 214 -9.78 20.72 33.63
N ALA A 215 -10.56 21.77 33.42
CA ALA A 215 -10.13 22.98 32.70
C ALA A 215 -9.04 23.79 33.43
N GLU A 216 -8.79 23.49 34.70
CA GLU A 216 -7.86 24.21 35.59
C GLU A 216 -6.40 23.76 35.41
N ARG A 217 -6.14 22.71 34.63
CA ARG A 217 -4.78 22.22 34.34
C ARG A 217 -4.13 23.12 33.27
N LEU A 218 -3.28 24.03 33.74
CA LEU A 218 -2.76 25.23 33.05
C LEU A 218 -1.82 25.01 31.84
N HIS A 219 -1.54 23.78 31.41
CA HIS A 219 -0.36 23.52 30.55
C HIS A 219 -0.64 22.84 29.21
N GLY A 220 -1.91 22.67 28.81
CA GLY A 220 -2.25 22.12 27.49
C GLY A 220 -3.64 22.53 27.01
N ILE A 221 -3.79 22.74 25.71
CA ILE A 221 -5.11 22.83 25.07
C ILE A 221 -5.59 21.39 24.89
N LYS A 222 -6.54 20.95 25.70
CA LYS A 222 -7.14 19.63 25.55
C LYS A 222 -7.92 19.53 24.24
N GLY A 223 -8.00 18.32 23.70
CA GLY A 223 -8.70 18.10 22.44
C GLY A 223 -8.94 16.63 22.15
N ILE A 224 -9.58 16.42 21.01
CA ILE A 224 -9.94 15.11 20.46
C ILE A 224 -9.32 15.04 19.07
N GLY A 225 -8.75 13.89 18.73
CA GLY A 225 -8.34 13.59 17.36
C GLY A 225 -8.89 12.26 16.89
N PHE A 226 -8.61 11.95 15.62
CA PHE A 226 -9.03 10.73 14.97
C PHE A 226 -7.86 10.04 14.28
N ASP A 227 -7.99 8.74 14.06
CA ASP A 227 -7.11 7.93 13.22
C ASP A 227 -8.00 7.19 12.22
N LEU A 228 -7.74 7.43 10.92
CA LEU A 228 -8.50 6.85 9.82
C LEU A 228 -7.74 5.62 9.29
N GLN A 229 -8.39 4.46 9.36
CA GLN A 229 -7.85 3.18 8.94
C GLN A 229 -8.64 2.70 7.73
N ASP A 230 -8.27 3.23 6.55
CA ASP A 230 -8.92 2.94 5.27
C ASP A 230 -7.98 2.28 4.24
N GLY A 231 -6.80 1.87 4.69
CA GLY A 231 -5.80 1.16 3.87
C GLY A 231 -4.81 2.07 3.15
N ASP A 232 -4.91 3.39 3.30
CA ASP A 232 -3.95 4.33 2.73
C ASP A 232 -2.76 4.55 3.69
N GLU A 233 -1.58 4.06 3.31
CA GLU A 233 -0.36 4.17 4.13
C GLU A 233 0.13 5.63 4.25
N ASP A 234 -0.13 6.49 3.25
CA ASP A 234 0.35 7.88 3.22
C ASP A 234 -0.41 8.77 4.22
N TYR A 235 -1.63 8.37 4.59
CA TYR A 235 -2.49 9.10 5.55
C TYR A 235 -2.72 8.33 6.85
N SER A 236 -1.90 7.31 7.11
CA SER A 236 -1.94 6.53 8.35
C SER A 236 -1.45 7.35 9.55
N GLY A 237 -2.24 7.33 10.64
CA GLY A 237 -1.87 7.95 11.92
C GLY A 237 -2.85 9.00 12.44
N GLU A 238 -2.51 9.49 13.63
CA GLU A 238 -3.37 10.37 14.42
C GLU A 238 -3.41 11.80 13.88
N TYR A 239 -4.62 12.27 13.57
CA TYR A 239 -4.90 13.64 13.14
C TYR A 239 -5.82 14.37 14.11
N ARG A 240 -5.71 15.70 14.16
CA ARG A 240 -6.50 16.51 15.10
C ARG A 240 -7.90 16.75 14.56
N LEU A 241 -8.93 16.50 15.38
CA LEU A 241 -10.33 16.79 15.08
C LEU A 241 -10.73 18.15 15.68
N MET A 242 -10.39 18.35 16.95
CA MET A 242 -10.81 19.51 17.73
C MET A 242 -9.79 19.83 18.82
N SER A 243 -9.54 21.12 18.99
CA SER A 243 -8.68 21.68 20.04
C SER A 243 -9.45 22.77 20.79
N GLY A 244 -9.62 22.63 22.11
CA GLY A 244 -10.22 23.67 22.96
C GLY A 244 -11.62 24.13 22.52
N ASP A 245 -12.54 23.18 22.31
CA ASP A 245 -13.91 23.42 21.83
C ASP A 245 -14.00 24.06 20.42
N ARG A 246 -12.92 24.00 19.62
CA ARG A 246 -12.91 24.44 18.21
C ARG A 246 -12.48 23.31 17.29
N ILE A 247 -13.31 23.01 16.30
CA ILE A 247 -13.03 21.97 15.30
C ILE A 247 -11.99 22.52 14.32
N ASP A 248 -10.97 21.73 14.04
CA ASP A 248 -9.87 22.07 13.13
C ASP A 248 -10.26 21.81 11.65
N ARG A 249 -11.49 22.20 11.28
CA ARG A 249 -12.12 21.90 9.98
C ARG A 249 -11.29 22.39 8.80
N ASP A 250 -10.77 23.61 8.90
CA ASP A 250 -9.93 24.20 7.85
C ASP A 250 -8.65 23.38 7.60
N LEU A 251 -8.06 22.79 8.66
CA LEU A 251 -6.87 21.95 8.54
C LEU A 251 -7.18 20.58 7.96
N ILE A 252 -8.35 20.03 8.26
CA ILE A 252 -8.82 18.75 7.72
C ILE A 252 -9.17 18.90 6.24
N ASP A 253 -9.88 19.96 5.87
CA ASP A 253 -10.33 20.23 4.50
C ASP A 253 -9.19 20.57 3.52
N MET A 254 -8.00 20.91 4.04
CA MET A 254 -6.78 21.06 3.21
C MET A 254 -6.23 19.72 2.72
N ILE A 255 -6.61 18.60 3.35
CA ILE A 255 -6.19 17.26 2.97
C ILE A 255 -7.34 16.62 2.16
N PRO A 256 -7.21 16.48 0.82
CA PRO A 256 -8.30 15.96 -0.01
C PRO A 256 -8.84 14.61 0.47
N HIS A 257 -7.93 13.74 0.92
CA HIS A 257 -8.25 12.41 1.42
C HIS A 257 -9.21 12.45 2.64
N TYR A 258 -8.93 13.27 3.65
CA TYR A 258 -9.83 13.43 4.81
C TYR A 258 -11.10 14.22 4.48
N LYS A 259 -11.02 15.18 3.55
CA LYS A 259 -12.18 15.95 3.09
C LYS A 259 -13.23 15.07 2.41
N GLU A 260 -12.79 14.11 1.61
CA GLU A 260 -13.65 13.23 0.83
C GLU A 260 -14.10 12.00 1.63
N SER A 261 -13.47 11.69 2.77
CA SER A 261 -13.82 10.56 3.64
C SER A 261 -15.19 10.74 4.32
N PRO A 262 -16.18 9.85 4.06
CA PRO A 262 -17.49 9.92 4.72
C PRO A 262 -17.42 9.81 6.24
N LEU A 263 -16.44 9.06 6.76
CA LEU A 263 -16.26 8.83 8.20
C LEU A 263 -15.74 10.07 8.92
N VAL A 264 -14.76 10.75 8.31
CA VAL A 264 -14.21 12.00 8.85
C VAL A 264 -15.28 13.09 8.80
N GLN A 265 -16.02 13.20 7.69
CA GLN A 265 -17.12 14.17 7.59
C GLN A 265 -18.24 13.87 8.60
N LYS A 266 -18.56 12.59 8.84
CA LYS A 266 -19.48 12.19 9.91
C LYS A 266 -18.95 12.62 11.29
N ALA A 267 -17.68 12.37 11.58
CA ALA A 267 -17.05 12.76 12.85
C ALA A 267 -17.08 14.28 13.07
N ILE A 268 -16.82 15.08 12.03
CA ILE A 268 -16.95 16.55 12.07
C ILE A 268 -18.39 16.94 12.39
N ASN A 269 -19.38 16.39 11.69
CA ASN A 269 -20.79 16.73 11.90
C ASN A 269 -21.29 16.34 13.29
N ASP A 270 -20.91 15.15 13.78
CA ASP A 270 -21.28 14.68 15.12
C ASP A 270 -20.63 15.55 16.20
N MET A 271 -19.38 15.97 15.99
CA MET A 271 -18.68 16.91 16.89
C MET A 271 -19.27 18.32 16.84
N GLU A 272 -19.65 18.83 15.66
CA GLU A 272 -20.36 20.11 15.51
C GLU A 272 -21.69 20.08 16.26
N LYS A 273 -22.43 18.98 16.15
CA LYS A 273 -23.68 18.78 16.90
C LYS A 273 -23.43 18.79 18.41
N TYR A 274 -22.44 18.05 18.90
CA TYR A 274 -22.05 18.05 20.31
C TYR A 274 -21.70 19.47 20.80
N LEU A 275 -20.86 20.21 20.07
CA LEU A 275 -20.50 21.57 20.43
C LEU A 275 -21.71 22.49 20.40
N ASN A 276 -22.60 22.40 19.40
CA ASN A 276 -23.82 23.21 19.36
C ASN A 276 -24.76 22.92 20.54
N GLU A 277 -24.91 21.66 20.93
CA GLU A 277 -25.69 21.27 22.12
C GLU A 277 -25.04 21.76 23.42
N LYS A 278 -23.71 21.69 23.52
CA LYS A 278 -22.95 22.21 24.65
C LYS A 278 -23.09 23.73 24.75
N HIS A 279 -22.88 24.46 23.66
CA HIS A 279 -23.06 25.92 23.61
C HIS A 279 -24.51 26.34 23.80
N GLY A 280 -25.50 25.54 23.37
CA GLY A 280 -26.92 25.79 23.64
C GLY A 280 -27.29 25.63 25.12
N LYS A 281 -26.75 24.62 25.79
CA LYS A 281 -26.88 24.44 27.25
C LYS A 281 -26.13 25.53 28.03
N VAL A 282 -24.97 25.94 27.53
CA VAL A 282 -24.21 27.07 28.07
C VAL A 282 -24.97 28.37 27.83
N GLN A 283 -25.66 28.58 26.71
CA GLN A 283 -26.50 29.76 26.47
C GLN A 283 -27.78 29.79 27.32
N GLU A 284 -28.40 28.67 27.70
CA GLU A 284 -29.47 28.69 28.71
C GLU A 284 -28.92 29.03 30.13
N ALA A 285 -27.73 28.52 30.45
CA ALA A 285 -27.02 28.81 31.70
C ALA A 285 -26.39 30.23 31.72
N GLU A 286 -26.02 30.76 30.56
CA GLU A 286 -25.47 32.10 30.37
C GLU A 286 -26.59 33.10 30.17
N GLN A 287 -27.74 32.81 29.53
CA GLN A 287 -28.88 33.74 29.52
C GLN A 287 -29.46 33.96 30.92
N THR A 288 -29.28 33.02 31.84
CA THR A 288 -29.57 33.24 33.27
C THR A 288 -28.50 34.09 33.99
N VAL A 289 -27.31 34.25 33.41
CA VAL A 289 -26.18 35.04 33.95
C VAL A 289 -25.96 36.37 33.21
N GLU A 290 -26.27 36.47 31.93
CA GLU A 290 -25.95 37.53 30.96
C GLU A 290 -27.06 38.59 30.88
N VAL A 291 -28.22 38.35 31.51
CA VAL A 291 -29.11 39.45 31.96
C VAL A 291 -28.36 40.38 32.94
N LYS A 292 -27.26 39.95 33.58
CA LYS A 292 -26.45 40.81 34.46
C LYS A 292 -25.31 41.55 33.77
N GLN A 293 -24.94 41.24 32.53
CA GLN A 293 -23.66 41.72 32.00
C GLN A 293 -23.74 42.17 30.54
N LYS A 294 -24.75 42.99 30.23
CA LYS A 294 -24.67 43.92 29.09
C LYS A 294 -23.49 44.88 29.28
N VAL A 295 -22.98 45.34 28.13
CA VAL A 295 -22.32 46.62 27.84
C VAL A 295 -20.83 46.48 27.41
N SER A 296 -20.63 46.78 26.11
CA SER A 296 -19.46 47.40 25.42
C SER A 296 -18.93 46.53 24.27
N GLU A 297 -19.49 46.60 23.05
CA GLU A 297 -19.20 47.55 21.94
C GLU A 297 -17.84 47.39 21.22
N THR A 298 -17.82 46.57 20.14
CA THR A 298 -17.54 46.87 18.69
C THR A 298 -16.20 47.59 18.24
N PRO A 299 -15.88 47.71 16.91
CA PRO A 299 -14.95 46.84 16.14
C PRO A 299 -13.95 47.63 15.26
N PHE A 300 -13.06 47.04 14.44
CA PHE A 300 -12.63 47.67 13.15
C PHE A 300 -11.96 46.66 12.17
N LYS A 301 -12.12 46.99 10.87
CA LYS A 301 -11.96 46.20 9.63
C LYS A 301 -10.64 46.44 8.87
N LYS A 302 -10.24 45.43 8.05
CA LYS A 302 -9.74 45.42 6.62
C LYS A 302 -8.56 46.34 6.24
N GLU A 303 -7.73 46.16 5.20
CA GLU A 303 -7.70 45.40 3.91
C GLU A 303 -6.23 45.51 3.37
N SER A 304 -5.66 44.45 2.78
CA SER A 304 -5.24 44.30 1.35
C SER A 304 -4.06 45.16 0.80
N VAL A 305 -3.14 44.51 0.07
CA VAL A 305 -2.89 44.65 -1.39
C VAL A 305 -1.57 43.97 -1.82
N SER A 306 -1.68 43.33 -2.98
CA SER A 306 -0.78 42.54 -3.86
C SER A 306 0.39 43.27 -4.53
N VAL A 307 1.40 42.54 -5.05
CA VAL A 307 1.97 42.65 -6.44
C VAL A 307 2.83 41.41 -6.81
N GLU A 308 2.67 40.88 -8.03
CA GLU A 308 3.45 39.86 -8.79
C GLU A 308 4.34 40.57 -9.87
N PRO A 309 4.95 39.96 -10.93
CA PRO A 309 5.70 38.68 -11.13
C PRO A 309 6.98 38.87 -12.03
N ASN A 310 7.74 37.80 -12.38
CA ASN A 310 8.38 37.66 -13.71
C ASN A 310 9.08 36.28 -14.02
N ARG A 311 8.51 35.55 -15.00
CA ARG A 311 9.03 35.05 -16.31
C ARG A 311 10.24 34.09 -16.49
N GLU A 312 9.88 32.88 -16.96
CA GLU A 312 10.40 31.94 -18.01
C GLU A 312 11.85 31.99 -18.56
N GLN A 313 12.41 30.79 -18.80
CA GLN A 313 13.10 30.40 -20.06
C GLN A 313 13.26 28.86 -20.20
N ASN A 314 13.62 28.40 -21.41
CA ASN A 314 13.07 27.22 -22.12
C ASN A 314 14.19 26.44 -22.85
N LYS A 315 13.90 25.19 -23.26
CA LYS A 315 14.45 24.38 -24.39
C LYS A 315 15.65 23.40 -24.27
N GLU A 316 15.30 22.13 -24.57
CA GLU A 316 15.96 21.01 -25.29
C GLU A 316 16.69 21.38 -26.62
N PRO A 317 17.57 20.52 -27.24
CA PRO A 317 17.11 19.50 -28.23
C PRO A 317 18.04 18.27 -28.62
N ALA A 318 17.37 17.15 -29.02
CA ALA A 318 17.47 16.23 -30.20
C ALA A 318 18.76 15.79 -31.01
N LYS A 319 18.82 14.45 -31.30
CA LYS A 319 18.84 13.69 -32.62
C LYS A 319 20.11 13.03 -33.26
N GLY A 320 19.91 11.76 -33.75
CA GLY A 320 20.42 11.12 -35.01
C GLY A 320 21.22 9.80 -34.83
N GLY A 321 21.20 8.70 -35.63
CA GLY A 321 20.44 8.20 -36.79
C GLY A 321 21.16 7.02 -37.54
N LYS A 322 20.38 6.01 -38.03
CA LYS A 322 20.56 5.03 -39.15
C LYS A 322 21.39 3.72 -39.06
N GLY A 323 20.75 2.61 -39.52
CA GLY A 323 21.38 1.44 -40.19
C GLY A 323 20.46 0.20 -40.32
N GLU A 324 20.06 -0.20 -41.54
CA GLU A 324 19.25 -1.41 -41.83
C GLU A 324 20.12 -2.56 -42.37
N LEU A 325 19.83 -3.81 -41.94
CA LEU A 325 19.67 -5.05 -42.75
C LEU A 325 20.09 -6.30 -41.94
N LYS A 326 19.09 -7.12 -41.56
CA LYS A 326 19.08 -8.60 -41.61
C LYS A 326 17.71 -9.07 -41.11
N LYS A 327 16.95 -9.71 -42.00
CA LYS A 327 15.63 -10.29 -41.71
C LYS A 327 15.87 -11.66 -41.07
N SER A 328 15.75 -11.74 -39.75
CA SER A 328 15.85 -12.98 -38.97
C SER A 328 15.08 -12.76 -37.67
N VAL A 329 14.13 -13.64 -37.37
CA VAL A 329 13.38 -13.91 -36.11
C VAL A 329 12.81 -12.71 -35.31
N LEU A 330 13.57 -11.63 -35.07
CA LEU A 330 13.11 -10.35 -34.52
C LEU A 330 12.07 -9.62 -35.37
N GLN A 331 11.98 -9.92 -36.67
CA GLN A 331 10.89 -9.38 -37.48
C GLN A 331 9.54 -10.00 -37.09
N SER A 332 9.52 -11.26 -36.62
CA SER A 332 8.32 -11.92 -36.11
C SER A 332 7.91 -11.36 -34.74
N LEU A 333 8.86 -11.07 -33.87
CA LEU A 333 8.61 -10.42 -32.56
C LEU A 333 8.21 -8.94 -32.71
N LYS A 334 8.82 -8.21 -33.66
CA LYS A 334 8.41 -6.83 -34.02
C LYS A 334 7.04 -6.77 -34.67
N GLU A 335 6.70 -7.70 -35.58
CA GLU A 335 5.37 -7.77 -36.18
C GLU A 335 4.29 -8.14 -35.15
N PHE A 336 4.64 -8.94 -34.14
CA PHE A 336 3.77 -9.24 -33.00
C PHE A 336 3.52 -8.02 -32.09
N GLN A 337 4.58 -7.32 -31.69
CA GLN A 337 4.47 -6.07 -30.90
C GLN A 337 3.72 -4.96 -31.65
N ALA A 338 3.88 -4.86 -32.98
CA ALA A 338 3.16 -3.89 -33.81
C ALA A 338 1.68 -4.24 -33.97
N ARG A 339 1.33 -5.54 -34.08
CA ARG A 339 -0.08 -5.99 -34.15
C ARG A 339 -0.80 -5.83 -32.82
N ALA A 340 -0.13 -6.12 -31.70
CA ALA A 340 -0.66 -5.89 -30.35
C ALA A 340 -0.96 -4.39 -30.11
N LYS A 341 0.00 -3.50 -30.42
CA LYS A 341 -0.22 -2.04 -30.32
C LYS A 341 -1.31 -1.52 -31.28
N ALA A 342 -1.43 -2.08 -32.49
CA ALA A 342 -2.48 -1.70 -33.44
C ALA A 342 -3.87 -2.21 -33.01
N GLN A 343 -3.94 -3.30 -32.26
CA GLN A 343 -5.16 -3.86 -31.69
C GLN A 343 -5.62 -3.06 -30.47
N GLU A 344 -4.71 -2.69 -29.57
CA GLU A 344 -4.98 -1.72 -28.47
C GLU A 344 -5.41 -0.34 -29.00
N GLN A 345 -4.75 0.18 -30.04
CA GLN A 345 -5.15 1.46 -30.64
C GLN A 345 -6.50 1.38 -31.35
N LYS A 346 -6.84 0.24 -31.97
CA LYS A 346 -8.18 -0.01 -32.51
C LYS A 346 -9.22 -0.11 -31.39
N GLU A 347 -8.93 -0.78 -30.28
CA GLU A 347 -9.83 -0.88 -29.13
C GLU A 347 -10.04 0.50 -28.49
N MET A 348 -8.98 1.28 -28.25
CA MET A 348 -9.08 2.68 -27.78
C MET A 348 -9.81 3.61 -28.76
N ALA A 349 -9.64 3.43 -30.08
CA ALA A 349 -10.37 4.20 -31.08
C ALA A 349 -11.84 3.78 -31.19
N THR A 350 -12.16 2.51 -30.92
CA THR A 350 -13.53 1.98 -30.92
C THR A 350 -14.29 2.42 -29.67
N GLU A 351 -13.60 2.55 -28.53
CA GLU A 351 -14.14 3.15 -27.30
C GLU A 351 -14.36 4.67 -27.44
N LYS A 352 -13.41 5.42 -28.02
CA LYS A 352 -13.61 6.84 -28.34
C LYS A 352 -14.75 7.07 -29.35
N SER A 353 -14.95 6.15 -30.29
CA SER A 353 -16.04 6.22 -31.27
C SER A 353 -17.41 5.85 -30.68
N LYS A 354 -17.46 5.00 -29.64
CA LYS A 354 -18.69 4.72 -28.88
C LYS A 354 -19.05 5.86 -27.92
N ALA A 355 -18.06 6.60 -27.40
CA ALA A 355 -18.29 7.79 -26.57
C ALA A 355 -18.82 8.99 -27.39
N HIS A 356 -18.41 9.16 -28.65
CA HIS A 356 -18.91 10.25 -29.50
C HIS A 356 -20.28 10.01 -30.17
N LYS A 357 -20.82 8.78 -30.18
CA LYS A 357 -22.16 8.51 -30.73
C LYS A 357 -23.33 8.69 -29.75
N LYS A 358 -23.07 8.95 -28.47
CA LYS A 358 -24.13 9.25 -27.47
C LYS A 358 -24.47 10.74 -27.32
N GLY A 359 -23.79 11.63 -28.06
CA GLY A 359 -23.92 13.09 -27.93
C GLY A 359 -24.39 13.82 -29.17
N ASN A 360 -25.25 13.23 -30.01
CA ASN A 360 -25.95 13.99 -31.05
C ASN A 360 -27.31 13.38 -31.40
N VAL A 361 -28.33 13.73 -30.62
CA VAL A 361 -29.72 13.78 -31.06
C VAL A 361 -30.28 15.07 -30.45
N GLU A 362 -30.37 16.11 -31.28
CA GLU A 362 -31.16 17.30 -30.96
C GLU A 362 -32.31 17.41 -31.99
N LEU A 363 -33.49 17.73 -31.44
CA LEU A 363 -34.82 18.00 -32.01
C LEU A 363 -35.87 16.87 -31.94
#